data_AF-A0A3A4KCZ0-F1
#
_entry.id   AF-A0A3A4KCZ0-F1
#
_cell.length_a   1.000
_cell.length_b   1.000
_cell.length_c   1.000
_cell.angle_alpha   90.00
_cell.angle_beta   90.00
_cell.angle_gamma   90.00
#
_symmetry.space_group_name_H-M   'P 1'
#
loop_
_entity.id
_entity.type
_entity.pdbx_description
1 polymer ?
#
loop_
_entity_poly.entity_id
_entity_poly.type
_entity_poly.pdbx_seq_one_letter_code
_entity_poly.pdbx_strand_id
1 'polypeptide(L)'
;MKGKRGGGRVWPWALAALIALCGLWAAGCSDSEGDDEEAPYGPPSKTTTYLFKRQNDDGTFSTFEAKIVGEKEIAGATYWRAQTGDMTSENKTGAELWMLPDYENETVVFAGGEGYSQTVALAPAGEPLVSGTLDEPITIETEPPVGETQTFSVSASGAFAGAAATVAAAGSYVLEDDDASVETGMGVIPGCRQFSAEATATNSDLLGADVEVTFTGQAWYHPQYGVVGALIKREPYPDIVFGLAGTMDLGEAGEGRHMIQSMGVVDVATPSFTLSTYDVNQEFDADKETHAKMLLELRWLDEELAKGDTQPTVAVNFGTVFGVFPHDLVEAPISFFHPAEKDMGYKYWIAYVDQAAKNEAENGIAYTITVTNSGGTGAVRVTARIIYTLYQP
;
A
#
# COMPACT_ATOMS: atom_id res chain seq x y z
N MET A 1 11.90 -39.55 30.45
CA MET A 1 10.98 -39.15 29.37
C MET A 1 11.63 -38.02 28.58
N LYS A 2 12.11 -38.30 27.37
CA LYS A 2 12.69 -37.31 26.46
C LYS A 2 11.53 -36.52 25.83
N GLY A 3 11.39 -35.25 26.19
CA GLY A 3 10.46 -34.35 25.52
C GLY A 3 10.89 -34.15 24.07
N LYS A 4 10.05 -34.56 23.12
CA LYS A 4 10.14 -34.14 21.72
C LYS A 4 10.01 -32.62 21.68
N ARG A 5 11.12 -31.91 21.58
CA ARG A 5 11.12 -30.53 21.08
C ARG A 5 10.69 -30.64 19.62
N GLY A 6 9.48 -30.17 19.31
CA GLY A 6 9.00 -29.99 17.95
C GLY A 6 9.84 -28.92 17.27
N GLY A 7 11.01 -29.32 16.77
CA GLY A 7 11.87 -28.49 15.95
C GLY A 7 11.45 -28.60 14.49
N GLY A 8 11.32 -27.44 13.86
CA GLY A 8 11.62 -27.22 12.44
C GLY A 8 10.57 -27.65 11.45
N ARG A 9 9.57 -26.79 11.17
CA ARG A 9 8.81 -26.75 9.90
C ARG A 9 8.27 -25.33 9.62
N VAL A 10 9.19 -24.38 9.43
CA VAL A 10 8.89 -22.99 9.03
C VAL A 10 9.23 -22.83 7.54
N TRP A 11 8.50 -23.50 6.64
CA TRP A 11 8.73 -23.55 5.19
C TRP A 11 7.33 -23.65 4.53
N PRO A 12 6.77 -22.60 3.87
CA PRO A 12 7.13 -22.18 2.50
C PRO A 12 6.83 -20.67 2.23
N TRP A 13 6.88 -19.83 3.25
CA TRP A 13 6.27 -18.49 3.24
C TRP A 13 6.78 -17.59 2.12
N ALA A 14 8.08 -17.61 1.84
CA ALA A 14 8.68 -16.56 1.05
C ALA A 14 8.53 -16.74 -0.47
N LEU A 15 8.37 -17.98 -0.95
CA LEU A 15 8.18 -18.29 -2.37
C LEU A 15 6.69 -18.30 -2.75
N ALA A 16 5.86 -18.78 -1.82
CA ALA A 16 4.40 -18.66 -1.83
C ALA A 16 3.93 -17.22 -1.84
N ALA A 17 4.51 -16.41 -0.94
CA ALA A 17 4.29 -14.98 -0.86
C ALA A 17 4.83 -14.31 -2.11
N LEU A 18 5.98 -14.72 -2.66
CA LEU A 18 6.45 -14.19 -3.94
C LEU A 18 5.40 -14.35 -5.02
N ILE A 19 4.88 -15.57 -5.26
CA ILE A 19 3.97 -15.83 -6.38
C ILE A 19 2.55 -15.33 -6.11
N ALA A 20 2.06 -15.41 -4.87
CA ALA A 20 0.77 -14.82 -4.49
C ALA A 20 0.81 -13.29 -4.44
N LEU A 21 1.96 -12.67 -4.12
CA LEU A 21 2.18 -11.21 -4.20
C LEU A 21 2.64 -10.72 -5.57
N CYS A 22 3.06 -11.61 -6.47
CA CYS A 22 3.28 -11.29 -7.89
C CYS A 22 1.96 -10.97 -8.62
N GLY A 23 0.79 -11.06 -7.99
CA GLY A 23 -0.43 -10.45 -8.52
C GLY A 23 -0.79 -9.13 -7.84
N LEU A 24 -0.03 -8.70 -6.82
CA LEU A 24 -0.57 -7.82 -5.78
C LEU A 24 -0.04 -6.39 -5.77
N TRP A 25 0.72 -5.96 -6.78
CA TRP A 25 1.27 -4.61 -6.79
C TRP A 25 1.28 -4.11 -8.23
N ALA A 26 0.16 -3.54 -8.68
CA ALA A 26 0.09 -2.75 -9.92
C ALA A 26 -0.31 -1.31 -9.57
N ALA A 27 0.49 -0.64 -8.74
CA ALA A 27 0.24 0.74 -8.42
C ALA A 27 0.59 1.63 -9.62
N GLY A 28 -0.37 2.27 -10.29
CA GLY A 28 -0.20 3.36 -11.28
C GLY A 28 0.64 4.55 -10.86
N CYS A 29 1.81 4.75 -11.47
CA CYS A 29 2.36 6.08 -11.71
C CYS A 29 1.72 6.60 -13.00
N SER A 30 0.55 7.25 -12.91
CA SER A 30 0.23 8.20 -13.97
C SER A 30 1.04 9.45 -13.66
N ASP A 31 1.85 9.92 -14.61
CA ASP A 31 2.33 11.30 -14.67
C ASP A 31 1.13 12.23 -14.90
N SER A 32 0.13 12.18 -14.03
CA SER A 32 -0.90 13.20 -13.99
C SER A 32 -0.19 14.44 -13.45
N GLU A 33 0.20 15.32 -14.38
CA GLU A 33 0.45 16.74 -14.18
C GLU A 33 -0.83 17.42 -13.65
N GLY A 34 -1.33 16.92 -12.52
CA GLY A 34 -2.55 17.34 -11.85
C GLY A 34 -2.22 18.52 -10.97
N ASP A 35 -2.12 19.70 -11.58
CA ASP A 35 -2.20 20.99 -10.89
C ASP A 35 -3.56 21.21 -10.19
N ASP A 36 -4.51 20.27 -10.34
CA ASP A 36 -5.87 20.32 -9.80
C ASP A 36 -5.97 19.66 -8.42
N GLU A 37 -6.21 20.47 -7.39
CA GLU A 37 -6.45 20.04 -6.02
C GLU A 37 -7.61 19.06 -5.86
N GLU A 38 -8.64 19.14 -6.71
CA GLU A 38 -9.87 18.33 -6.66
C GLU A 38 -9.77 17.04 -7.48
N ALA A 39 -8.62 16.77 -8.11
CA ALA A 39 -8.40 15.53 -8.84
C ALA A 39 -8.65 14.32 -7.92
N PRO A 40 -9.10 13.16 -8.47
CA PRO A 40 -9.16 11.92 -7.72
C PRO A 40 -7.85 11.62 -7.00
N TYR A 41 -7.86 10.73 -6.00
CA TYR A 41 -6.65 10.37 -5.24
C TYR A 41 -5.48 10.02 -6.18
N GLY A 42 -5.81 9.47 -7.34
CA GLY A 42 -4.83 9.15 -8.36
C GLY A 42 -4.14 7.84 -8.01
N PRO A 43 -3.46 7.26 -8.99
CA PRO A 43 -2.82 6.00 -8.76
C PRO A 43 -1.49 6.19 -8.00
N PRO A 44 -0.94 5.11 -7.44
CA PRO A 44 0.17 5.18 -6.50
C PRO A 44 1.54 5.28 -7.19
N SER A 45 2.34 6.22 -6.69
CA SER A 45 3.67 6.54 -7.22
C SER A 45 4.81 5.74 -6.57
N LYS A 46 6.05 5.93 -7.05
CA LYS A 46 7.27 5.42 -6.40
C LYS A 46 7.46 5.90 -4.96
N THR A 47 6.84 7.02 -4.59
CA THR A 47 6.92 7.62 -3.25
C THR A 47 5.76 7.24 -2.35
N THR A 48 4.83 6.42 -2.86
CA THR A 48 3.72 5.92 -2.05
C THR A 48 4.17 4.83 -1.08
N THR A 49 3.85 5.05 0.19
CA THR A 49 3.89 4.05 1.26
C THR A 49 2.47 3.63 1.62
N TYR A 50 2.28 2.33 1.75
CA TYR A 50 1.04 1.72 2.17
C TYR A 50 1.14 1.19 3.58
N LEU A 51 0.05 1.30 4.32
CA LEU A 51 -0.14 0.64 5.59
C LEU A 51 -1.22 -0.42 5.43
N PHE A 52 -0.90 -1.66 5.75
CA PHE A 52 -1.86 -2.77 5.76
C PHE A 52 -2.10 -3.25 7.18
N LYS A 53 -3.34 -3.64 7.49
CA LYS A 53 -3.68 -4.42 8.67
C LYS A 53 -3.74 -5.89 8.29
N ARG A 54 -2.96 -6.72 8.98
CA ARG A 54 -2.93 -8.17 8.86
C ARG A 54 -3.59 -8.82 10.06
N GLN A 55 -4.42 -9.84 9.82
CA GLN A 55 -4.90 -10.70 10.88
C GLN A 55 -3.80 -11.73 11.27
N ASN A 56 -3.49 -11.78 12.57
CA ASN A 56 -2.56 -12.75 13.15
C ASN A 56 -3.29 -14.08 13.43
N ASP A 57 -2.52 -15.15 13.63
CA ASP A 57 -3.06 -16.51 13.88
C ASP A 57 -3.93 -16.60 15.14
N ASP A 58 -3.77 -15.67 16.10
CA ASP A 58 -4.56 -15.57 17.33
C ASP A 58 -5.83 -14.69 17.19
N GLY A 59 -6.10 -14.20 15.98
CA GLY A 59 -7.23 -13.32 15.66
C GLY A 59 -6.98 -11.84 15.97
N THR A 60 -5.83 -11.47 16.54
CA THR A 60 -5.44 -10.06 16.70
C THR A 60 -4.99 -9.47 15.37
N PHE A 61 -4.76 -8.16 15.33
CA PHE A 61 -4.26 -7.48 14.14
C PHE A 61 -2.87 -6.90 14.37
N SER A 62 -2.01 -7.02 13.36
CA SER A 62 -0.73 -6.30 13.25
C SER A 62 -0.78 -5.38 12.03
N THR A 63 0.07 -4.35 12.02
CA THR A 63 0.25 -3.49 10.85
C THR A 63 1.60 -3.75 10.21
N PHE A 64 1.67 -3.62 8.89
CA PHE A 64 2.92 -3.64 8.16
C PHE A 64 2.90 -2.60 7.03
N GLU A 65 4.07 -2.06 6.73
CA GLU A 65 4.26 -1.14 5.61
C GLU A 65 4.58 -1.90 4.34
N ALA A 66 4.22 -1.31 3.20
CA ALA A 66 4.79 -1.66 1.93
C ALA A 66 5.01 -0.45 1.02
N LYS A 67 6.14 -0.40 0.30
CA LYS A 67 6.62 0.78 -0.44
C LYS A 67 7.67 0.42 -1.48
N ILE A 68 7.91 1.31 -2.45
CA ILE A 68 9.06 1.21 -3.35
C ILE A 68 10.28 1.83 -2.67
N VAL A 69 11.42 1.13 -2.68
CA VAL A 69 12.66 1.58 -2.00
C VAL A 69 13.83 1.80 -2.96
N GLY A 70 13.59 1.72 -4.26
CA GLY A 70 14.58 1.93 -5.30
C GLY A 70 14.37 0.99 -6.48
N GLU A 71 15.45 0.73 -7.19
CA GLU A 71 15.43 0.00 -8.45
C GLU A 71 16.48 -1.12 -8.47
N LYS A 72 16.27 -2.13 -9.32
CA LYS A 72 17.18 -3.26 -9.54
C LYS A 72 17.28 -3.58 -11.02
N GLU A 73 18.50 -3.66 -11.52
CA GLU A 73 18.76 -4.10 -12.89
C GLU A 73 18.84 -5.64 -12.96
N ILE A 74 18.05 -6.24 -13.84
CA ILE A 74 17.98 -7.67 -14.08
C ILE A 74 17.94 -7.90 -15.59
N ALA A 75 18.94 -8.61 -16.11
CA ALA A 75 19.05 -8.92 -17.54
C ALA A 75 18.94 -7.68 -18.47
N GLY A 76 19.43 -6.52 -18.01
CA GLY A 76 19.41 -5.26 -18.76
C GLY A 76 18.10 -4.47 -18.69
N ALA A 77 17.12 -4.91 -17.90
CA ALA A 77 15.89 -4.16 -17.58
C ALA A 77 15.90 -3.69 -16.12
N THR A 78 15.34 -2.51 -15.87
CA THR A 78 15.25 -1.91 -14.53
C THR A 78 13.88 -2.15 -13.94
N TYR A 79 13.84 -2.75 -12.76
CA TYR A 79 12.62 -3.07 -12.02
C TYR A 79 12.58 -2.27 -10.72
N TRP A 80 11.39 -1.90 -10.27
CA TRP A 80 11.19 -1.32 -8.95
C TRP A 80 11.38 -2.38 -7.87
N ARG A 81 11.97 -1.97 -6.76
CA ARG A 81 12.14 -2.79 -5.55
C ARG A 81 11.01 -2.47 -4.59
N ALA A 82 9.91 -3.23 -4.68
CA ALA A 82 8.79 -3.13 -3.77
C ALA A 82 9.07 -3.94 -2.50
N GLN A 83 9.06 -3.31 -1.34
CA GLN A 83 9.29 -3.96 -0.05
C GLN A 83 8.02 -4.00 0.78
N THR A 84 7.89 -5.02 1.60
CA THR A 84 6.85 -5.16 2.62
C THR A 84 7.45 -5.66 3.93
N GLY A 85 6.87 -5.26 5.06
CA GLY A 85 7.29 -5.68 6.40
C GLY A 85 8.36 -4.77 7.02
N ASP A 86 8.98 -5.23 8.11
CA ASP A 86 10.09 -4.51 8.75
C ASP A 86 11.40 -4.84 8.03
N MET A 87 11.77 -4.00 7.07
CA MET A 87 13.01 -4.12 6.29
C MET A 87 14.14 -3.24 6.83
N THR A 88 13.91 -2.52 7.93
CA THR A 88 14.85 -1.54 8.51
C THR A 88 15.55 -2.02 9.76
N SER A 89 14.95 -2.95 10.53
CA SER A 89 15.60 -3.47 11.73
C SER A 89 16.72 -4.45 11.43
N GLU A 90 17.56 -4.72 12.43
CA GLU A 90 18.58 -5.77 12.37
C GLU A 90 17.97 -7.17 12.12
N ASN A 91 16.70 -7.35 12.51
CA ASN A 91 15.96 -8.61 12.36
C ASN A 91 14.88 -8.48 11.28
N LYS A 92 15.32 -8.16 10.06
CA LYS A 92 14.43 -7.94 8.92
C LYS A 92 13.37 -9.03 8.79
N THR A 93 12.15 -8.60 8.51
CA THR A 93 11.00 -9.46 8.22
C THR A 93 10.18 -8.94 7.07
N GLY A 94 9.80 -9.83 6.17
CA GLY A 94 8.93 -9.49 5.06
C GLY A 94 9.52 -9.93 3.74
N ALA A 95 9.29 -9.16 2.70
CA ALA A 95 9.68 -9.51 1.34
C ALA A 95 10.06 -8.28 0.53
N GLU A 96 10.89 -8.51 -0.48
CA GLU A 96 11.16 -7.59 -1.57
C GLU A 96 10.76 -8.26 -2.89
N LEU A 97 10.06 -7.54 -3.76
CA LEU A 97 9.69 -7.96 -5.10
C LEU A 97 10.32 -7.01 -6.12
N TRP A 98 10.72 -7.56 -7.25
CA TRP A 98 11.23 -6.79 -8.38
C TRP A 98 10.17 -6.78 -9.47
N MET A 99 9.53 -5.61 -9.63
CA MET A 99 8.36 -5.45 -10.47
C MET A 99 8.48 -4.23 -11.37
N LEU A 100 7.91 -4.30 -12.56
CA LEU A 100 7.80 -3.21 -13.50
C LEU A 100 6.33 -3.12 -13.94
N PRO A 101 5.57 -2.20 -13.35
CA PRO A 101 4.19 -1.99 -13.77
C PRO A 101 4.12 -1.17 -15.07
N ASP A 102 3.15 -1.51 -15.92
CA ASP A 102 2.86 -0.86 -17.19
C ASP A 102 1.37 -0.53 -17.23
N TYR A 103 1.04 0.74 -17.00
CA TYR A 103 -0.34 1.20 -16.87
C TYR A 103 -1.02 1.46 -18.20
N GLU A 104 -0.24 1.74 -19.25
CA GLU A 104 -0.80 1.90 -20.59
C GLU A 104 -1.37 0.58 -21.10
N ASN A 105 -0.69 -0.52 -20.76
CA ASN A 105 -1.10 -1.87 -21.16
C ASN A 105 -1.76 -2.66 -20.01
N GLU A 106 -2.03 -2.01 -18.87
CA GLU A 106 -2.65 -2.63 -17.69
C GLU A 106 -2.00 -3.95 -17.26
N THR A 107 -0.66 -3.98 -17.25
CA THR A 107 0.11 -5.17 -16.87
C THR A 107 1.12 -4.88 -15.78
N VAL A 108 1.62 -5.94 -15.15
CA VAL A 108 2.81 -5.87 -14.29
C VAL A 108 3.75 -7.01 -14.63
N VAL A 109 5.02 -6.68 -14.81
CA VAL A 109 6.09 -7.65 -15.04
C VAL A 109 6.83 -7.90 -13.73
N PHE A 110 7.03 -9.17 -13.36
CA PHE A 110 7.82 -9.57 -12.20
C PHE A 110 9.07 -10.31 -12.64
N ALA A 111 10.21 -9.98 -12.02
CA ALA A 111 11.51 -10.56 -12.35
C ALA A 111 12.14 -11.37 -11.21
N GLY A 112 11.54 -11.34 -10.01
CA GLY A 112 12.03 -12.10 -8.86
C GLY A 112 11.83 -11.35 -7.55
N GLY A 113 12.62 -11.72 -6.54
CA GLY A 113 12.56 -11.09 -5.24
C GLY A 113 13.35 -11.80 -4.14
N GLU A 114 13.12 -11.35 -2.91
CA GLU A 114 13.76 -11.83 -1.70
C GLU A 114 12.74 -11.94 -0.57
N GLY A 115 12.95 -12.88 0.35
CA GLY A 115 12.12 -13.05 1.53
C GLY A 115 12.95 -13.20 2.79
N TYR A 116 12.51 -12.51 3.84
CA TYR A 116 13.22 -12.36 5.10
C TYR A 116 12.40 -12.98 6.25
N SER A 117 13.09 -13.62 7.20
CA SER A 117 12.47 -14.31 8.33
C SER A 117 13.20 -13.99 9.63
N GLN A 118 12.46 -13.87 10.74
CA GLN A 118 13.05 -13.71 12.08
C GLN A 118 13.79 -14.97 12.57
N THR A 119 13.64 -16.09 11.87
CA THR A 119 14.16 -17.37 12.36
C THR A 119 15.65 -17.50 12.03
N VAL A 120 16.50 -16.99 12.94
CA VAL A 120 17.98 -17.03 12.83
C VAL A 120 18.54 -18.46 12.66
N ALA A 121 17.75 -19.48 13.02
CA ALA A 121 18.12 -20.87 12.81
C ALA A 121 18.20 -21.29 11.33
N LEU A 122 17.61 -20.51 10.41
CA LEU A 122 17.57 -20.83 8.99
C LEU A 122 18.46 -19.90 8.15
N ALA A 123 18.60 -18.63 8.52
CA ALA A 123 19.50 -17.68 7.88
C ALA A 123 20.06 -16.71 8.93
N PRO A 124 21.27 -16.15 8.76
CA PRO A 124 21.76 -15.09 9.61
C PRO A 124 20.77 -13.91 9.68
N ALA A 125 20.72 -13.22 10.82
CA ALA A 125 19.87 -12.04 10.97
C ALA A 125 20.22 -10.98 9.92
N GLY A 126 19.21 -10.42 9.26
CA GLY A 126 19.37 -9.42 8.20
C GLY A 126 19.69 -9.98 6.82
N GLU A 127 19.98 -11.28 6.69
CA GLU A 127 20.15 -11.95 5.39
C GLU A 127 18.82 -12.52 4.88
N PRO A 128 18.60 -12.54 3.54
CA PRO A 128 17.42 -13.14 2.97
C PRO A 128 17.40 -14.65 3.23
N LEU A 129 16.26 -15.16 3.70
CA LEU A 129 16.01 -16.59 3.80
C LEU A 129 15.87 -17.22 2.41
N VAL A 130 15.23 -16.50 1.48
CA VAL A 130 15.16 -16.87 0.07
C VAL A 130 15.51 -15.65 -0.78
N SER A 131 16.20 -15.87 -1.87
CA SER A 131 16.41 -14.88 -2.92
C SER A 131 16.39 -15.59 -4.27
N GLY A 132 15.87 -14.95 -5.31
CA GLY A 132 15.85 -15.57 -6.63
C GLY A 132 15.40 -14.63 -7.72
N THR A 133 15.90 -14.90 -8.92
CA THR A 133 15.49 -14.25 -10.15
C THR A 133 14.73 -15.27 -10.99
N LEU A 134 13.64 -14.85 -11.63
CA LEU A 134 12.97 -15.68 -12.61
C LEU A 134 13.87 -15.84 -13.84
N ASP A 135 13.93 -17.05 -14.40
CA ASP A 135 14.72 -17.29 -15.61
C ASP A 135 14.18 -16.45 -16.78
N GLU A 136 12.85 -16.27 -16.82
CA GLU A 136 12.13 -15.32 -17.66
C GLU A 136 11.14 -14.53 -16.80
N PRO A 137 11.09 -13.18 -16.92
CA PRO A 137 10.08 -12.39 -16.21
C PRO A 137 8.65 -12.81 -16.59
N ILE A 138 7.73 -12.77 -15.62
CA ILE A 138 6.31 -13.06 -15.82
C ILE A 138 5.52 -11.77 -15.94
N THR A 139 4.63 -11.69 -16.93
CA THR A 139 3.65 -10.61 -17.08
C THR A 139 2.29 -11.05 -16.56
N ILE A 140 1.68 -10.22 -15.71
CA ILE A 140 0.31 -10.38 -15.21
C ILE A 140 -0.55 -9.27 -15.79
N GLU A 141 -1.69 -9.63 -16.38
CA GLU A 141 -2.71 -8.68 -16.81
C GLU A 141 -3.56 -8.28 -15.61
N THR A 142 -3.78 -6.98 -15.45
CA THR A 142 -4.59 -6.41 -14.36
C THR A 142 -6.03 -6.14 -14.79
N GLU A 143 -6.35 -6.27 -16.08
CA GLU A 143 -7.72 -6.27 -16.63
C GLU A 143 -7.91 -7.40 -17.66
N PRO A 144 -7.67 -8.68 -17.30
CA PRO A 144 -8.02 -9.77 -18.20
C PRO A 144 -9.55 -9.88 -18.30
N PRO A 145 -10.10 -10.56 -19.32
CA PRO A 145 -11.54 -10.75 -19.41
C PRO A 145 -12.12 -11.45 -18.17
N VAL A 146 -13.25 -10.93 -17.66
CA VAL A 146 -13.94 -11.48 -16.48
C VAL A 146 -14.33 -12.94 -16.71
N GLY A 147 -13.97 -13.80 -15.76
CA GLY A 147 -14.25 -15.24 -15.77
C GLY A 147 -13.32 -16.07 -16.66
N GLU A 148 -12.36 -15.47 -17.38
CA GLU A 148 -11.40 -16.21 -18.21
C GLU A 148 -10.15 -16.59 -17.43
N THR A 149 -9.80 -17.88 -17.47
CA THR A 149 -8.60 -18.40 -16.82
C THR A 149 -7.34 -18.00 -17.57
N GLN A 150 -6.49 -17.26 -16.87
CA GLN A 150 -5.14 -16.93 -17.28
C GLN A 150 -4.17 -17.93 -16.66
N THR A 151 -3.24 -18.49 -17.45
CA THR A 151 -2.28 -19.48 -16.96
C THR A 151 -0.85 -18.97 -17.05
N PHE A 152 -0.01 -19.38 -16.12
CA PHE A 152 1.41 -19.06 -16.15
C PHE A 152 2.27 -20.23 -15.72
N SER A 153 3.53 -20.21 -16.15
CA SER A 153 4.57 -21.13 -15.70
C SER A 153 5.87 -20.33 -15.57
N VAL A 154 6.57 -20.52 -14.46
CA VAL A 154 7.82 -19.83 -14.17
C VAL A 154 8.85 -20.83 -13.65
N SER A 155 10.10 -20.58 -14.00
CA SER A 155 11.26 -21.17 -13.35
C SER A 155 12.11 -20.06 -12.75
N ALA A 156 12.70 -20.34 -11.60
CA ALA A 156 13.50 -19.38 -10.86
C ALA A 156 14.78 -20.03 -10.36
N SER A 157 15.87 -19.28 -10.48
CA SER A 157 17.18 -19.64 -9.98
C SER A 157 17.56 -18.71 -8.84
N GLY A 158 18.04 -19.26 -7.73
CA GLY A 158 18.27 -18.46 -6.55
C GLY A 158 19.01 -19.18 -5.44
N ALA A 159 18.80 -18.69 -4.22
CA ALA A 159 19.33 -19.29 -3.00
C ALA A 159 18.25 -19.38 -1.94
N PHE A 160 18.38 -20.38 -1.08
CA PHE A 160 17.62 -20.50 0.15
C PHE A 160 18.57 -20.85 1.27
N ALA A 161 18.51 -20.10 2.38
CA ALA A 161 19.43 -20.24 3.49
C ALA A 161 20.91 -20.25 3.03
N GLY A 162 21.22 -19.46 1.99
CA GLY A 162 22.55 -19.38 1.36
C GLY A 162 22.93 -20.55 0.44
N ALA A 163 22.12 -21.60 0.34
CA ALA A 163 22.34 -22.71 -0.60
C ALA A 163 21.66 -22.44 -1.93
N ALA A 164 22.36 -22.68 -3.04
CA ALA A 164 21.79 -22.55 -4.38
C ALA A 164 20.56 -23.48 -4.54
N ALA A 165 19.52 -22.96 -5.17
CA ALA A 165 18.28 -23.68 -5.38
C ALA A 165 17.63 -23.27 -6.70
N THR A 166 16.88 -24.20 -7.27
CA THR A 166 15.98 -23.95 -8.39
C THR A 166 14.55 -24.26 -7.98
N VAL A 167 13.61 -23.53 -8.55
CA VAL A 167 12.17 -23.68 -8.31
C VAL A 167 11.48 -23.65 -9.66
N ALA A 168 10.50 -24.54 -9.85
CA ALA A 168 9.50 -24.38 -10.90
C ALA A 168 8.13 -24.19 -10.24
N ALA A 169 7.31 -23.30 -10.81
CA ALA A 169 5.93 -23.12 -10.41
C ALA A 169 5.04 -22.92 -11.62
N ALA A 170 3.83 -23.46 -11.56
CA ALA A 170 2.80 -23.23 -12.54
C ALA A 170 1.49 -22.90 -11.84
N GLY A 171 0.66 -22.08 -12.46
CA GLY A 171 -0.58 -21.64 -11.84
C GLY A 171 -1.53 -20.99 -12.83
N SER A 172 -2.61 -20.50 -12.27
CA SER A 172 -3.63 -19.77 -12.99
C SER A 172 -4.29 -18.72 -12.10
N TYR A 173 -4.83 -17.68 -12.73
CA TYR A 173 -5.66 -16.69 -12.08
C TYR A 173 -6.88 -16.35 -12.94
N VAL A 174 -7.91 -15.80 -12.30
CA VAL A 174 -9.18 -15.40 -12.93
C VAL A 174 -9.56 -14.04 -12.35
N LEU A 175 -9.97 -13.09 -13.19
CA LEU A 175 -10.73 -11.92 -12.74
C LEU A 175 -12.18 -12.35 -12.52
N GLU A 176 -12.61 -12.41 -11.26
CA GLU A 176 -13.94 -12.90 -10.88
C GLU A 176 -15.02 -11.80 -11.04
N ASP A 177 -14.65 -10.55 -10.72
CA ASP A 177 -15.54 -9.40 -10.69
C ASP A 177 -14.70 -8.13 -10.93
N ASP A 178 -15.14 -7.25 -11.83
CA ASP A 178 -14.47 -5.99 -12.20
C ASP A 178 -15.01 -4.76 -11.46
N ASP A 179 -16.06 -4.92 -10.65
CA ASP A 179 -16.66 -3.87 -9.80
C ASP A 179 -16.97 -4.39 -8.38
N ALA A 180 -16.07 -5.22 -7.85
CA ALA A 180 -16.18 -5.76 -6.52
C ALA A 180 -15.99 -4.69 -5.44
N SER A 181 -16.46 -5.00 -4.23
CA SER A 181 -16.18 -4.23 -3.02
C SER A 181 -15.50 -5.10 -1.96
N VAL A 182 -14.60 -4.50 -1.17
CA VAL A 182 -13.90 -5.22 -0.10
C VAL A 182 -13.86 -4.41 1.19
N GLU A 183 -14.14 -5.08 2.32
CA GLU A 183 -14.01 -4.50 3.66
C GLU A 183 -12.53 -4.44 4.07
N THR A 184 -12.08 -3.27 4.52
CA THR A 184 -10.68 -3.05 4.91
C THR A 184 -10.59 -2.28 6.24
N GLY A 185 -9.36 -2.02 6.70
CA GLY A 185 -9.15 -1.09 7.83
C GLY A 185 -9.62 0.34 7.55
N MET A 186 -9.89 0.66 6.28
CA MET A 186 -10.39 1.94 5.76
C MET A 186 -11.91 1.92 5.47
N GLY A 187 -12.62 0.88 5.92
CA GLY A 187 -14.01 0.59 5.57
C GLY A 187 -14.12 -0.13 4.22
N VAL A 188 -15.34 -0.16 3.67
CA VAL A 188 -15.61 -0.70 2.33
C VAL A 188 -14.94 0.15 1.25
N ILE A 189 -14.15 -0.51 0.40
CA ILE A 189 -13.57 0.08 -0.82
C ILE A 189 -14.28 -0.55 -2.04
N PRO A 190 -15.10 0.21 -2.79
CA PRO A 190 -15.75 -0.27 -4.02
C PRO A 190 -14.82 -0.15 -5.24
N GLY A 191 -15.31 -0.54 -6.43
CA GLY A 191 -14.57 -0.37 -7.69
C GLY A 191 -13.31 -1.21 -7.80
N CYS A 192 -13.27 -2.35 -7.11
CA CYS A 192 -12.13 -3.25 -7.08
C CYS A 192 -12.29 -4.35 -8.13
N ARG A 193 -11.19 -4.71 -8.78
CA ARG A 193 -11.05 -5.95 -9.52
C ARG A 193 -10.73 -7.07 -8.53
N GLN A 194 -11.63 -8.05 -8.40
CA GLN A 194 -11.46 -9.21 -7.53
C GLN A 194 -10.85 -10.37 -8.33
N PHE A 195 -9.68 -10.82 -7.92
CA PHE A 195 -9.01 -11.97 -8.52
C PHE A 195 -9.10 -13.21 -7.64
N SER A 196 -9.17 -14.38 -8.26
CA SER A 196 -8.82 -15.66 -7.63
C SER A 196 -7.56 -16.21 -8.30
N ALA A 197 -6.73 -16.92 -7.53
CA ALA A 197 -5.53 -17.54 -8.07
C ALA A 197 -5.23 -18.88 -7.39
N GLU A 198 -4.65 -19.78 -8.16
CA GLU A 198 -4.09 -21.05 -7.71
C GLU A 198 -2.70 -21.24 -8.33
N ALA A 199 -1.72 -21.63 -7.52
CA ALA A 199 -0.38 -21.91 -8.01
C ALA A 199 0.21 -23.11 -7.27
N THR A 200 0.96 -23.92 -8.00
CA THR A 200 1.66 -25.08 -7.48
C THR A 200 3.15 -24.90 -7.74
N ALA A 201 3.94 -24.91 -6.66
CA ALA A 201 5.39 -24.87 -6.72
C ALA A 201 5.97 -26.24 -6.41
N THR A 202 6.92 -26.67 -7.23
CA THR A 202 7.68 -27.91 -7.04
C THR A 202 9.14 -27.57 -6.79
N ASN A 203 9.74 -28.19 -5.78
CA ASN A 203 11.15 -28.03 -5.52
C ASN A 203 11.81 -29.34 -5.07
N SER A 204 12.61 -29.93 -5.97
CA SER A 204 13.39 -31.14 -5.69
C SER A 204 14.60 -30.89 -4.79
N ASP A 205 15.22 -29.71 -4.89
CA ASP A 205 16.53 -29.40 -4.29
C ASP A 205 16.42 -28.96 -2.84
N LEU A 206 15.33 -28.27 -2.48
CA LEU A 206 15.17 -27.63 -1.18
C LEU A 206 14.41 -28.49 -0.16
N LEU A 207 13.44 -29.28 -0.60
CA LEU A 207 12.54 -30.01 0.31
C LEU A 207 12.93 -31.48 0.53
N GLY A 208 14.02 -31.94 -0.09
CA GLY A 208 14.58 -33.29 0.11
C GLY A 208 13.73 -34.46 -0.41
N ALA A 209 12.63 -34.14 -1.10
CA ALA A 209 11.72 -34.99 -1.87
C ALA A 209 10.93 -34.06 -2.82
N ASP A 210 10.25 -34.62 -3.83
CA ASP A 210 9.29 -33.89 -4.68
C ASP A 210 8.11 -33.41 -3.83
N VAL A 211 8.33 -32.33 -3.06
CA VAL A 211 7.29 -31.69 -2.26
C VAL A 211 6.64 -30.65 -3.14
N GLU A 212 5.39 -30.91 -3.41
CA GLU A 212 4.48 -30.00 -4.07
C GLU A 212 3.83 -29.12 -3.00
N VAL A 213 3.86 -27.80 -3.21
CA VAL A 213 3.14 -26.85 -2.37
C VAL A 213 2.15 -26.08 -3.23
N THR A 214 0.87 -26.24 -2.91
CA THR A 214 -0.23 -25.53 -3.57
C THR A 214 -0.63 -24.31 -2.74
N PHE A 215 -0.85 -23.20 -3.43
CA PHE A 215 -1.35 -21.94 -2.90
C PHE A 215 -2.66 -21.63 -3.59
N THR A 216 -3.65 -21.20 -2.82
CA THR A 216 -4.89 -20.62 -3.36
C THR A 216 -5.14 -19.30 -2.68
N GLY A 217 -5.75 -18.34 -3.38
CA GLY A 217 -5.99 -17.04 -2.79
C GLY A 217 -6.94 -16.16 -3.57
N GLN A 218 -7.28 -15.04 -2.95
CA GLN A 218 -8.06 -13.96 -3.53
C GLN A 218 -7.34 -12.63 -3.30
N ALA A 219 -7.53 -11.71 -4.23
CA ALA A 219 -6.96 -10.37 -4.19
C ALA A 219 -8.00 -9.35 -4.63
N TRP A 220 -7.94 -8.16 -4.05
CA TRP A 220 -8.73 -7.01 -4.49
C TRP A 220 -7.79 -5.90 -4.90
N TYR A 221 -7.87 -5.54 -6.17
CA TYR A 221 -7.06 -4.51 -6.81
C TYR A 221 -7.94 -3.32 -7.19
N HIS A 222 -7.59 -2.13 -6.71
CA HIS A 222 -8.25 -0.89 -7.10
C HIS A 222 -7.32 -0.08 -8.03
N PRO A 223 -7.79 0.40 -9.19
CA PRO A 223 -6.95 1.13 -10.14
C PRO A 223 -6.22 2.35 -9.55
N GLN A 224 -6.80 3.00 -8.53
CA GLN A 224 -6.18 4.16 -7.86
C GLN A 224 -5.34 3.78 -6.63
N TYR A 225 -5.54 2.60 -6.04
CA TYR A 225 -4.87 2.25 -4.77
C TYR A 225 -3.91 1.07 -4.93
N GLY A 226 -3.85 0.42 -6.08
CA GLY A 226 -3.19 -0.87 -6.18
C GLY A 226 -3.97 -1.92 -5.38
N VAL A 227 -3.27 -2.85 -4.73
CA VAL A 227 -3.97 -3.83 -3.90
C VAL A 227 -4.46 -3.24 -2.60
N VAL A 228 -5.73 -3.51 -2.32
CA VAL A 228 -6.40 -3.04 -1.13
C VAL A 228 -6.79 -4.17 -0.18
N GLY A 229 -6.70 -5.43 -0.61
CA GLY A 229 -6.91 -6.59 0.24
C GLY A 229 -6.47 -7.89 -0.39
N ALA A 230 -6.16 -8.87 0.44
CA ALA A 230 -5.91 -10.23 -0.01
C ALA A 230 -6.23 -11.28 1.06
N LEU A 231 -6.57 -12.48 0.58
CA LEU A 231 -6.72 -13.71 1.35
C LEU A 231 -5.85 -14.78 0.69
N ILE A 232 -4.89 -15.34 1.42
CA ILE A 232 -4.04 -16.42 0.94
C ILE A 232 -4.26 -17.65 1.81
N LYS A 233 -4.86 -18.69 1.23
CA LYS A 233 -5.10 -19.97 1.87
C LYS A 233 -3.91 -20.89 1.69
N ARG A 234 -3.47 -21.51 2.78
CA ARG A 234 -2.21 -22.25 2.80
C ARG A 234 -2.33 -23.48 3.66
N GLU A 235 -2.68 -24.63 3.12
CA GLU A 235 -2.70 -25.84 3.94
C GLU A 235 -1.26 -26.39 4.15
N PRO A 236 -0.86 -26.81 5.37
CA PRO A 236 -1.62 -26.89 6.63
C PRO A 236 -1.44 -25.68 7.58
N TYR A 237 -1.05 -24.52 7.07
CA TYR A 237 -0.82 -23.28 7.82
C TYR A 237 -2.11 -22.43 7.96
N PRO A 238 -2.14 -21.46 8.90
CA PRO A 238 -3.24 -20.49 8.97
C PRO A 238 -3.32 -19.63 7.70
N ASP A 239 -4.49 -19.13 7.36
CA ASP A 239 -4.66 -18.22 6.23
C ASP A 239 -3.94 -16.88 6.50
N ILE A 240 -3.50 -16.20 5.45
CA ILE A 240 -3.05 -14.81 5.54
C ILE A 240 -4.18 -13.94 5.05
N VAL A 241 -4.65 -13.04 5.90
CA VAL A 241 -5.63 -12.02 5.55
C VAL A 241 -5.03 -10.66 5.84
N PHE A 242 -5.06 -9.77 4.84
CA PHE A 242 -4.72 -8.38 5.05
C PHE A 242 -5.61 -7.45 4.23
N GLY A 243 -5.78 -6.23 4.73
CA GLY A 243 -6.53 -5.17 4.08
C GLY A 243 -5.87 -3.81 4.28
N LEU A 244 -6.10 -2.89 3.36
CA LEU A 244 -5.57 -1.54 3.40
C LEU A 244 -6.02 -0.84 4.69
N ALA A 245 -5.09 -0.09 5.29
CA ALA A 245 -5.30 0.66 6.52
C ALA A 245 -4.79 2.11 6.43
N GLY A 246 -4.17 2.47 5.31
CA GLY A 246 -3.76 3.83 5.00
C GLY A 246 -2.77 3.88 3.85
N THR A 247 -2.57 5.08 3.33
CA THR A 247 -1.60 5.39 2.26
C THR A 247 -0.96 6.74 2.57
N MET A 248 0.28 6.92 2.13
CA MET A 248 0.98 8.20 2.21
C MET A 248 1.87 8.32 0.98
N ASP A 249 1.64 9.35 0.18
CA ASP A 249 2.48 9.72 -0.94
C ASP A 249 3.06 11.11 -0.68
N LEU A 250 4.37 11.17 -0.52
CA LEU A 250 5.10 12.41 -0.24
C LEU A 250 5.64 13.07 -1.51
N GLY A 251 5.37 12.51 -2.69
CA GLY A 251 5.92 12.98 -3.95
C GLY A 251 7.44 13.03 -3.98
N GLU A 252 7.99 13.57 -5.07
CA GLU A 252 9.41 13.88 -5.17
C GLU A 252 9.64 15.39 -5.01
N ALA A 253 10.66 15.74 -4.21
CA ALA A 253 11.12 17.12 -4.10
C ALA A 253 11.86 17.54 -5.38
N GLY A 254 11.60 18.76 -5.88
CA GLY A 254 12.10 19.22 -7.18
C GLY A 254 11.79 20.68 -7.47
N GLU A 255 11.84 21.08 -8.74
CA GLU A 255 11.42 22.44 -9.14
C GLU A 255 9.91 22.49 -9.37
N GLY A 256 9.28 23.61 -9.01
CA GLY A 256 7.88 23.89 -9.33
C GLY A 256 6.89 23.61 -8.20
N ARG A 257 5.75 23.00 -8.53
CA ARG A 257 4.72 22.62 -7.57
C ARG A 257 4.85 21.16 -7.21
N HIS A 258 4.70 20.87 -5.93
CA HIS A 258 4.74 19.54 -5.34
C HIS A 258 3.39 19.21 -4.77
N MET A 259 3.02 17.95 -4.84
CA MET A 259 1.82 17.41 -4.22
C MET A 259 2.24 16.34 -3.22
N ILE A 260 1.70 16.42 -2.01
CA ILE A 260 1.68 15.30 -1.07
C ILE A 260 0.25 14.96 -0.73
N GLN A 261 -0.02 13.70 -0.43
CA GLN A 261 -1.35 13.23 -0.07
C GLN A 261 -1.28 12.01 0.83
N SER A 262 -2.29 11.81 1.66
CA SER A 262 -2.37 10.65 2.54
C SER A 262 -3.80 10.31 2.88
N MET A 263 -4.04 9.03 3.12
CA MET A 263 -5.31 8.48 3.58
C MET A 263 -5.08 7.68 4.86
N GLY A 264 -5.94 7.85 5.86
CA GLY A 264 -5.87 7.10 7.12
C GLY A 264 -7.18 7.09 7.88
N VAL A 265 -7.16 6.55 9.11
CA VAL A 265 -8.32 6.53 10.01
C VAL A 265 -7.99 7.20 11.33
N VAL A 266 -8.88 8.09 11.76
CA VAL A 266 -8.88 8.68 13.10
C VAL A 266 -9.98 8.02 13.93
N ASP A 267 -9.60 7.43 15.05
CA ASP A 267 -10.51 6.80 16.01
C ASP A 267 -9.97 6.95 17.45
N VAL A 268 -10.36 6.08 18.38
CA VAL A 268 -9.88 6.14 19.78
C VAL A 268 -8.47 5.53 19.92
N ALA A 269 -8.13 4.54 19.09
CA ALA A 269 -6.82 3.87 19.10
C ALA A 269 -5.77 4.66 18.29
N THR A 270 -6.20 5.32 17.23
CA THR A 270 -5.42 6.22 16.38
C THR A 270 -6.02 7.63 16.49
N PRO A 271 -5.68 8.40 17.54
CA PRO A 271 -6.39 9.63 17.87
C PRO A 271 -6.05 10.81 16.95
N SER A 272 -5.07 10.70 16.07
CA SER A 272 -4.63 11.78 15.21
C SER A 272 -4.13 11.29 13.85
N PHE A 273 -4.38 12.12 12.83
CA PHE A 273 -3.82 12.03 11.50
C PHE A 273 -3.13 13.37 11.18
N THR A 274 -1.94 13.32 10.57
CA THR A 274 -1.22 14.52 10.12
C THR A 274 -0.62 14.26 8.74
N LEU A 275 -0.80 15.22 7.84
CA LEU A 275 -0.08 15.34 6.58
C LEU A 275 0.74 16.63 6.64
N SER A 276 2.05 16.55 6.40
CA SER A 276 2.98 17.67 6.56
C SER A 276 3.99 17.72 5.42
N THR A 277 4.24 18.91 4.88
CA THR A 277 5.30 19.11 3.87
C THR A 277 6.70 18.93 4.46
N TYR A 278 6.84 19.03 5.79
CA TYR A 278 8.10 18.71 6.48
C TYR A 278 8.53 17.26 6.22
N ASP A 279 7.57 16.33 6.09
CA ASP A 279 7.89 14.91 6.05
C ASP A 279 8.59 14.48 4.76
N VAL A 280 8.51 15.31 3.71
CA VAL A 280 9.14 15.06 2.39
C VAL A 280 10.67 14.99 2.51
N ASN A 281 11.28 16.04 3.07
CA ASN A 281 12.74 16.16 3.20
C ASN A 281 13.23 16.18 4.65
N GLN A 282 12.32 16.13 5.63
CA GLN A 282 12.60 16.40 7.04
C GLN A 282 13.20 17.81 7.26
N GLU A 283 12.80 18.76 6.42
CA GLU A 283 13.26 20.14 6.40
C GLU A 283 12.08 21.10 6.28
N PHE A 284 12.26 22.33 6.78
CA PHE A 284 11.31 23.42 6.56
C PHE A 284 11.71 24.13 5.26
N ASP A 285 11.20 23.65 4.14
CA ASP A 285 11.60 24.07 2.80
C ASP A 285 10.42 24.54 1.94
N ALA A 286 9.20 24.64 2.50
CA ALA A 286 8.06 25.17 1.77
C ALA A 286 8.14 26.70 1.64
N ASP A 287 7.77 27.21 0.46
CA ASP A 287 7.69 28.63 0.17
C ASP A 287 6.46 29.26 0.83
N LYS A 288 6.69 30.17 1.78
CA LYS A 288 5.63 30.91 2.47
C LYS A 288 4.97 31.98 1.61
N GLU A 289 5.63 32.43 0.54
CA GLU A 289 5.13 33.53 -0.31
C GLU A 289 4.17 33.03 -1.38
N THR A 290 4.27 31.74 -1.71
CA THR A 290 3.38 31.03 -2.62
C THR A 290 2.23 30.40 -1.86
N HIS A 291 1.03 30.45 -2.45
CA HIS A 291 -0.15 29.83 -1.85
C HIS A 291 -0.01 28.31 -1.86
N ALA A 292 -0.15 27.70 -0.69
CA ALA A 292 -0.41 26.27 -0.60
C ALA A 292 -1.91 26.01 -0.74
N LYS A 293 -2.26 24.99 -1.53
CA LYS A 293 -3.63 24.48 -1.66
C LYS A 293 -3.73 23.22 -0.82
N MET A 294 -4.60 23.25 0.18
CA MET A 294 -4.75 22.17 1.15
C MET A 294 -6.20 21.71 1.13
N LEU A 295 -6.43 20.45 0.78
CA LEU A 295 -7.74 19.82 0.72
C LEU A 295 -7.82 18.69 1.76
N LEU A 296 -8.91 18.68 2.52
CA LEU A 296 -9.26 17.63 3.47
C LEU A 296 -10.65 17.11 3.15
N GLU A 297 -10.79 15.79 3.12
CA GLU A 297 -12.05 15.09 3.07
C GLU A 297 -12.18 14.14 4.26
N LEU A 298 -13.33 14.17 4.92
CA LEU A 298 -13.68 13.30 6.03
C LEU A 298 -14.95 12.51 5.69
N ARG A 299 -14.96 11.23 6.05
CA ARG A 299 -16.14 10.37 5.95
C ARG A 299 -16.20 9.47 7.18
N TRP A 300 -17.38 9.22 7.75
CA TRP A 300 -17.51 8.15 8.74
C TRP A 300 -17.10 6.81 8.11
N LEU A 301 -16.41 5.99 8.90
CA LEU A 301 -16.07 4.62 8.47
C LEU A 301 -17.30 3.72 8.45
N ASP A 302 -18.18 3.91 9.42
CA ASP A 302 -19.49 3.26 9.52
C ASP A 302 -20.42 3.76 8.41
N GLU A 303 -20.94 2.84 7.58
CA GLU A 303 -21.73 3.20 6.41
C GLU A 303 -23.09 3.83 6.75
N GLU A 304 -23.71 3.46 7.88
CA GLU A 304 -24.99 4.01 8.28
C GLU A 304 -24.82 5.48 8.73
N LEU A 305 -23.78 5.75 9.52
CA LEU A 305 -23.41 7.11 9.90
C LEU A 305 -22.95 7.92 8.69
N ALA A 306 -22.22 7.33 7.75
CA ALA A 306 -21.76 7.99 6.53
C ALA A 306 -22.91 8.41 5.61
N LYS A 307 -24.06 7.74 5.65
CA LYS A 307 -25.26 8.11 4.89
C LYS A 307 -26.15 9.13 5.61
N GLY A 308 -25.88 9.41 6.89
CA GLY A 308 -26.64 10.33 7.73
C GLY A 308 -26.06 11.75 7.79
N ASP A 309 -26.82 12.69 8.37
CA ASP A 309 -26.46 14.13 8.44
C ASP A 309 -25.45 14.48 9.56
N THR A 310 -24.87 13.47 10.22
CA THR A 310 -24.04 13.71 11.42
C THR A 310 -22.61 14.02 11.00
N GLN A 311 -22.09 15.19 11.36
CA GLN A 311 -20.70 15.54 11.15
C GLN A 311 -19.74 14.72 12.04
N PRO A 312 -18.60 14.22 11.50
CA PRO A 312 -17.49 13.69 12.28
C PRO A 312 -17.06 14.58 13.45
N THR A 313 -16.98 14.01 14.65
CA THR A 313 -16.56 14.74 15.87
C THR A 313 -15.04 14.79 15.97
N VAL A 314 -14.42 15.57 15.09
CA VAL A 314 -12.97 15.79 15.02
C VAL A 314 -12.61 17.26 15.12
N ALA A 315 -11.41 17.55 15.63
CA ALA A 315 -10.79 18.86 15.53
C ALA A 315 -9.89 18.88 14.29
N VAL A 316 -10.11 19.84 13.40
CA VAL A 316 -9.34 20.02 12.17
C VAL A 316 -8.46 21.26 12.32
N ASN A 317 -7.21 21.14 11.88
CA ASN A 317 -6.27 22.26 11.81
C ASN A 317 -5.58 22.26 10.45
N PHE A 318 -5.70 23.38 9.74
CA PHE A 318 -4.84 23.74 8.62
C PHE A 318 -3.86 24.78 9.14
N GLY A 319 -2.58 24.61 8.90
CA GLY A 319 -1.62 25.53 9.48
C GLY A 319 -0.21 25.39 8.95
N THR A 320 0.67 26.11 9.62
CA THR A 320 2.11 26.08 9.42
C THR A 320 2.80 25.74 10.75
N VAL A 321 4.11 25.97 10.84
CA VAL A 321 4.87 25.80 12.09
C VAL A 321 4.31 26.68 13.22
N PHE A 322 3.90 27.92 12.91
CA PHE A 322 3.42 28.87 13.92
C PHE A 322 2.04 29.47 13.62
N GLY A 323 1.52 29.30 12.40
CA GLY A 323 0.26 29.87 11.93
C GLY A 323 -0.87 28.84 11.84
N VAL A 324 -2.11 29.34 11.87
CA VAL A 324 -3.33 28.56 11.61
C VAL A 324 -4.14 29.29 10.56
N PHE A 325 -4.67 28.54 9.60
CA PHE A 325 -5.56 29.05 8.58
C PHE A 325 -7.03 28.80 8.97
N PRO A 326 -7.87 29.85 8.91
CA PRO A 326 -9.31 29.67 9.09
C PRO A 326 -9.86 28.81 7.95
N HIS A 327 -10.77 27.90 8.28
CA HIS A 327 -11.45 27.02 7.36
C HIS A 327 -12.84 26.71 7.90
N ASP A 328 -13.73 26.31 7.00
CA ASP A 328 -15.03 25.74 7.33
C ASP A 328 -15.05 24.30 6.85
N LEU A 329 -15.68 23.43 7.63
CA LEU A 329 -15.96 22.06 7.21
C LEU A 329 -17.38 22.02 6.64
N VAL A 330 -17.49 21.73 5.35
CA VAL A 330 -18.74 21.81 4.58
C VAL A 330 -19.15 20.41 4.14
N GLU A 331 -20.44 20.10 4.28
CA GLU A 331 -21.00 18.84 3.77
C GLU A 331 -20.97 18.83 2.23
N ALA A 332 -20.54 17.71 1.66
CA ALA A 332 -20.57 17.44 0.23
C ALA A 332 -21.24 16.08 -0.06
N PRO A 333 -22.04 15.97 -1.13
CA PRO A 333 -22.73 14.74 -1.50
C PRO A 333 -21.86 13.77 -2.32
N ILE A 334 -20.65 14.18 -2.70
CA ILE A 334 -19.69 13.41 -3.49
C ILE A 334 -18.30 13.54 -2.89
N SER A 335 -17.50 12.50 -3.07
CA SER A 335 -16.07 12.53 -2.76
C SER A 335 -15.28 13.12 -3.93
N PHE A 336 -14.27 13.93 -3.64
CA PHE A 336 -13.27 14.31 -4.64
C PHE A 336 -12.22 13.22 -4.81
N PHE A 337 -11.77 12.61 -3.71
CA PHE A 337 -10.70 11.61 -3.74
C PHE A 337 -11.14 10.21 -4.18
N HIS A 338 -12.40 9.84 -3.91
CA HIS A 338 -12.95 8.49 -4.03
C HIS A 338 -14.17 8.46 -4.97
N PRO A 339 -14.01 8.76 -6.28
CA PRO A 339 -15.14 8.85 -7.21
C PRO A 339 -15.92 7.54 -7.40
N ALA A 340 -15.31 6.38 -7.08
CA ALA A 340 -15.97 5.08 -7.08
C ALA A 340 -17.13 4.99 -6.05
N GLU A 341 -17.15 5.87 -5.06
CA GLU A 341 -18.19 5.89 -4.02
C GLU A 341 -19.40 6.76 -4.36
N LYS A 342 -19.41 7.44 -5.51
CA LYS A 342 -20.42 8.46 -5.87
C LYS A 342 -21.88 7.98 -5.76
N ASP A 343 -22.13 6.70 -6.03
CA ASP A 343 -23.48 6.12 -6.05
C ASP A 343 -23.86 5.42 -4.74
N MET A 344 -22.98 5.46 -3.73
CA MET A 344 -23.21 4.79 -2.43
C MET A 344 -24.06 5.62 -1.46
N GLY A 345 -24.37 6.87 -1.80
CA GLY A 345 -25.18 7.78 -0.98
C GLY A 345 -24.46 8.28 0.28
N TYR A 346 -23.13 8.22 0.30
CA TYR A 346 -22.33 8.76 1.40
C TYR A 346 -22.32 10.29 1.40
N LYS A 347 -22.14 10.83 2.60
CA LYS A 347 -21.85 12.23 2.86
C LYS A 347 -20.41 12.39 3.29
N TYR A 348 -19.80 13.43 2.73
CA TYR A 348 -18.43 13.80 2.97
C TYR A 348 -18.41 15.16 3.64
N TRP A 349 -17.38 15.41 4.42
CA TRP A 349 -17.16 16.68 5.09
C TRP A 349 -15.82 17.21 4.65
N ILE A 350 -15.84 18.32 3.91
CA ILE A 350 -14.71 18.82 3.14
C ILE A 350 -14.30 20.18 3.68
N ALA A 351 -13.00 20.36 3.84
CA ALA A 351 -12.39 21.65 4.14
C ALA A 351 -11.28 21.93 3.13
N TYR A 352 -11.18 23.19 2.72
CA TYR A 352 -10.20 23.63 1.74
C TYR A 352 -9.59 24.97 2.14
N VAL A 353 -8.29 25.09 1.94
CA VAL A 353 -7.52 26.33 2.17
C VAL A 353 -6.63 26.60 0.97
N ASP A 354 -6.70 27.81 0.45
CA ASP A 354 -5.77 28.35 -0.57
C ASP A 354 -5.14 29.63 0.00
N GLN A 355 -4.04 29.49 0.73
CA GLN A 355 -3.39 30.60 1.43
C GLN A 355 -1.87 30.47 1.44
N ALA A 356 -1.20 31.63 1.36
CA ALA A 356 0.23 31.79 1.65
C ALA A 356 0.44 32.20 3.11
N ALA A 357 1.56 31.78 3.70
CA ALA A 357 1.91 32.05 5.09
C ALA A 357 2.74 33.33 5.27
N LYS A 358 2.35 34.44 4.61
CA LYS A 358 3.15 35.68 4.55
C LYS A 358 3.48 36.32 5.89
N ASN A 359 2.73 35.98 6.94
CA ASN A 359 2.93 36.49 8.29
C ASN A 359 4.02 35.74 9.08
N GLU A 360 4.53 34.62 8.56
CA GLU A 360 5.67 33.91 9.13
C GLU A 360 6.93 34.76 9.03
N ALA A 361 7.82 34.72 10.03
CA ALA A 361 8.99 35.60 10.08
C ALA A 361 10.03 35.27 8.98
N GLU A 362 10.22 33.99 8.68
CA GLU A 362 11.24 33.47 7.76
C GLU A 362 10.58 32.59 6.69
N ASN A 363 11.23 32.47 5.52
CA ASN A 363 10.83 31.48 4.50
C ASN A 363 11.49 30.12 4.79
N GLY A 364 11.03 29.06 4.14
CA GLY A 364 11.35 27.70 4.56
C GLY A 364 10.50 27.33 5.76
N ILE A 365 9.23 27.03 5.50
CA ILE A 365 8.25 26.61 6.51
C ILE A 365 7.76 25.19 6.21
N ALA A 366 6.76 24.72 6.95
CA ALA A 366 5.99 23.55 6.55
C ALA A 366 4.50 23.88 6.59
N TYR A 367 3.75 23.35 5.63
CA TYR A 367 2.29 23.36 5.63
C TYR A 367 1.77 22.03 6.19
N THR A 368 0.70 22.09 6.98
CA THR A 368 0.17 20.91 7.66
C THR A 368 -1.35 20.86 7.62
N ILE A 369 -1.88 19.64 7.51
CA ILE A 369 -3.27 19.30 7.79
C ILE A 369 -3.25 18.30 8.94
N THR A 370 -3.90 18.63 10.05
CA THR A 370 -4.03 17.75 11.22
C THR A 370 -5.50 17.52 11.56
N VAL A 371 -5.85 16.26 11.79
CA VAL A 371 -7.19 15.84 12.23
C VAL A 371 -7.05 15.04 13.51
N THR A 372 -7.70 15.50 14.57
CA THR A 372 -7.60 14.86 15.89
C THR A 372 -8.99 14.46 16.37
N ASN A 373 -9.13 13.26 16.93
CA ASN A 373 -10.35 12.83 17.58
C ASN A 373 -10.68 13.78 18.75
N SER A 374 -11.86 14.41 18.71
CA SER A 374 -12.28 15.40 19.71
C SER A 374 -13.30 14.85 20.71
N GLY A 375 -13.27 13.53 20.95
CA GLY A 375 -14.14 12.82 21.89
C GLY A 375 -15.26 12.01 21.21
N GLY A 376 -15.20 11.83 19.89
CA GLY A 376 -16.08 10.94 19.15
C GLY A 376 -15.70 9.48 19.33
N THR A 377 -16.70 8.59 19.34
CA THR A 377 -16.50 7.14 19.43
C THR A 377 -16.46 6.43 18.08
N GLY A 378 -16.93 7.08 17.01
CA GLY A 378 -16.89 6.54 15.65
C GLY A 378 -15.53 6.73 14.99
N ALA A 379 -15.13 5.78 14.16
CA ALA A 379 -13.95 5.90 13.32
C ALA A 379 -14.25 6.77 12.09
N VAL A 380 -13.31 7.63 11.72
CA VAL A 380 -13.42 8.57 10.60
C VAL A 380 -12.30 8.29 9.62
N ARG A 381 -12.65 8.00 8.36
CA ARG A 381 -11.67 7.99 7.27
C ARG A 381 -11.31 9.42 6.93
N VAL A 382 -10.00 9.67 6.86
CA VAL A 382 -9.41 10.97 6.58
C VAL A 382 -8.60 10.85 5.29
N THR A 383 -8.86 11.72 4.34
CA THR A 383 -8.08 11.83 3.10
C THR A 383 -7.66 13.28 2.91
N ALA A 384 -6.38 13.53 2.69
CA ALA A 384 -5.84 14.88 2.62
C ALA A 384 -4.82 15.02 1.49
N ARG A 385 -4.74 16.23 0.92
CA ARG A 385 -3.76 16.63 -0.10
C ARG A 385 -3.23 18.03 0.19
N ILE A 386 -1.93 18.24 0.00
CA ILE A 386 -1.28 19.55 0.03
C ILE A 386 -0.52 19.75 -1.27
N ILE A 387 -0.84 20.81 -2.02
CA ILE A 387 -0.05 21.29 -3.14
C ILE A 387 0.70 22.54 -2.70
N TYR A 388 2.02 22.56 -2.87
CA TYR A 388 2.90 23.63 -2.40
C TYR A 388 4.11 23.81 -3.32
N THR A 389 4.94 24.82 -3.06
CA THR A 389 6.19 25.08 -3.80
C THR A 389 7.35 25.07 -2.81
N LEU A 390 8.53 24.59 -3.25
CA LEU A 390 9.75 24.67 -2.46
C LEU A 390 10.35 26.08 -2.50
N TYR A 391 10.86 26.53 -1.37
CA TYR A 391 11.61 27.76 -1.25
C TYR A 391 13.00 27.59 -1.88
N GLN A 392 13.31 28.44 -2.86
CA GLN A 392 14.63 28.54 -3.46
C GLN A 392 15.29 29.85 -3.00
N PRO A 393 16.34 29.79 -2.14
CA PRO A 393 16.95 30.97 -1.52
C PRO A 393 17.71 31.91 -2.44
#